data_AF-A0A1S4CKQ0-F1
#
_entry.id   AF-A0A1S4CKQ0-F1
#
_cell.length_a   1.000
_cell.length_b   1.000
_cell.length_c   1.000
_cell.angle_alpha   90.00
_cell.angle_beta   90.00
_cell.angle_gamma   90.00
#
_symmetry.space_group_name_H-M   'P 1'
#
loop_
_entity.id
_entity.type
_entity.pdbx_description
1 polymer ?
#
loop_
_entity_poly.entity_id
_entity_poly.type
_entity_poly.pdbx_seq_one_letter_code
_entity_poly.pdbx_strand_id
1 'polypeptide(L)'
;MAGLYTSLRPQPPSSSSSSQQSFFSKVLLLLTILPLSLAVFAFVLQWRGGGVDDPISRWSPEESNKFPGMDSSPLSTVAHSSSHSSDCSLLAHSNTPSFPYYKDWKFKLHSDLKPKICITTSTSAGLEQILPWMFYHKVIGVTSFLLFVEGKAASPDVSKVLESIPGVKVIYRTRELEEQQAKSRIWNETWLSSFFYKPCNYELFVKQSLNMEMAIVMARDAGMDWIIHLDTDELLHPAGAREYSLRQLLLDVPSNVDMVIFPNYESSVERDDIKDPFTEVSMFKKNYDHLTKDTYFGMYKEATRGNPNYFLTYGNGKAAARIQDHLRPNGAHRWHNYMKTPKEIKLEEAAVLHYTYSKFSDLTSRRDRCGCKPTKEDVKRCFMLEFDRSAFIIASTATEDEMLNWYREHVVWTDKAVNLKLLRKGILTRIYAPMVIVQGLRESGVFSSIVSSAQKSISKDKFLASIESSNSSKAAASETLPSRKIGKNQHSQATRRVLEESASHFEFYEEAIPPRPPPGIDEDVITEA
;
A
#
# COMPACT_ATOMS: atom_id res chain seq x y z
N MET A 1 99.12 49.37 -20.65
CA MET A 1 98.67 49.83 -19.31
C MET A 1 98.47 48.60 -18.44
N ALA A 2 99.06 48.62 -17.26
CA ALA A 2 99.34 47.47 -16.42
C ALA A 2 98.07 46.85 -15.81
N GLY A 3 98.00 45.51 -15.87
CA GLY A 3 97.21 44.70 -14.95
C GLY A 3 98.06 44.33 -13.74
N LEU A 4 97.43 44.26 -12.57
CA LEU A 4 97.99 43.64 -11.38
C LEU A 4 96.89 42.85 -10.67
N TYR A 5 97.21 41.58 -10.47
CA TYR A 5 96.52 40.59 -9.66
C TYR A 5 96.54 40.99 -8.18
N THR A 6 95.46 40.72 -7.46
CA THR A 6 95.53 40.46 -6.02
C THR A 6 94.59 39.31 -5.64
N SER A 7 95.20 38.21 -5.20
CA SER A 7 94.57 37.06 -4.55
C SER A 7 94.66 37.25 -3.03
N LEU A 8 93.56 37.07 -2.31
CA LEU A 8 93.53 36.87 -0.85
C LEU A 8 92.55 35.74 -0.48
N ARG A 9 92.96 34.99 0.55
CA ARG A 9 92.59 33.63 1.01
C ARG A 9 91.13 33.41 1.49
N PRO A 10 90.72 32.13 1.75
CA PRO A 10 89.33 31.66 1.78
C PRO A 10 88.64 31.70 3.16
N GLN A 11 87.29 31.68 3.14
CA GLN A 11 86.42 31.35 4.27
C GLN A 11 85.48 30.16 3.92
N PRO A 12 85.04 29.37 4.93
CA PRO A 12 84.49 28.02 4.75
C PRO A 12 83.03 28.02 4.26
N PRO A 13 82.53 26.88 3.73
CA PRO A 13 81.19 26.81 3.17
C PRO A 13 80.13 26.82 4.27
N SER A 14 79.18 27.74 4.17
CA SER A 14 77.93 27.75 4.91
C SER A 14 77.02 26.62 4.39
N SER A 15 76.91 25.58 5.20
CA SER A 15 75.94 24.50 5.07
C SER A 15 74.53 24.98 5.40
N SER A 16 73.78 25.45 4.40
CA SER A 16 72.36 25.83 4.59
C SER A 16 71.45 25.49 3.41
N SER A 17 71.85 24.55 2.54
CA SER A 17 71.01 24.09 1.41
C SER A 17 70.32 22.74 1.63
N SER A 18 70.68 21.97 2.68
CA SER A 18 70.11 20.63 2.91
C SER A 18 68.76 20.61 3.63
N SER A 19 68.43 21.66 4.41
CA SER A 19 67.20 21.70 5.22
C SER A 19 65.96 22.04 4.40
N GLN A 20 66.07 22.92 3.40
CA GLN A 20 64.93 23.30 2.55
C GLN A 20 64.55 22.20 1.56
N GLN A 21 65.52 21.51 0.94
CA GLN A 21 65.23 20.36 0.07
C GLN A 21 64.58 19.21 0.85
N SER A 22 65.00 18.97 2.10
CA SER A 22 64.37 17.99 3.00
C SER A 22 62.92 18.35 3.33
N PHE A 23 62.61 19.64 3.55
CA PHE A 23 61.25 20.09 3.83
C PHE A 23 60.34 19.96 2.59
N PHE A 24 60.78 20.43 1.42
CA PHE A 24 59.99 20.30 0.19
C PHE A 24 59.80 18.83 -0.22
N SER A 25 60.81 17.98 -0.05
CA SER A 25 60.70 16.53 -0.28
C SER A 25 59.68 15.91 0.67
N LYS A 26 59.68 16.27 1.96
CA LYS A 26 58.70 15.79 2.95
C LYS A 26 57.27 16.24 2.65
N VAL A 27 57.08 17.49 2.21
CA VAL A 27 55.76 18.01 1.83
C VAL A 27 55.25 17.32 0.55
N LEU A 28 56.10 17.12 -0.45
CA LEU A 28 55.73 16.39 -1.67
C LEU A 28 55.43 14.92 -1.37
N LEU A 29 56.19 14.30 -0.47
CA LEU A 29 55.94 12.94 0.00
C LEU A 29 54.60 12.86 0.75
N LEU A 30 54.27 13.85 1.58
CA LEU A 30 52.98 13.92 2.27
C LEU A 30 51.82 14.11 1.27
N LEU A 31 51.97 15.01 0.30
CA LEU A 31 50.97 15.29 -0.74
C LEU A 31 50.75 14.12 -1.71
N THR A 32 51.68 13.16 -1.78
CA THR A 32 51.54 11.95 -2.61
C THR A 32 51.07 10.75 -1.80
N ILE A 33 51.66 10.51 -0.62
CA ILE A 33 51.32 9.36 0.22
C ILE A 33 49.94 9.52 0.84
N LEU A 34 49.53 10.72 1.26
CA LEU A 34 48.23 10.93 1.91
C LEU A 34 47.05 10.61 0.98
N PRO A 35 46.95 11.15 -0.26
CA PRO A 35 45.85 10.78 -1.14
C PRO A 35 45.92 9.32 -1.58
N LEU A 36 47.12 8.73 -1.75
CA LEU A 36 47.24 7.31 -2.08
C LEU A 36 46.78 6.41 -0.93
N SER A 37 47.12 6.74 0.31
CA SER A 37 46.69 5.97 1.48
C SER A 37 45.20 6.16 1.76
N LEU A 38 44.63 7.35 1.51
CA LEU A 38 43.17 7.55 1.53
C LEU A 38 42.45 6.78 0.42
N ALA A 39 43.01 6.71 -0.78
CA ALA A 39 42.44 5.94 -1.89
C ALA A 39 42.50 4.43 -1.62
N VAL A 40 43.61 3.93 -1.07
CA VAL A 40 43.73 2.52 -0.64
C VAL A 40 42.78 2.22 0.52
N PHE A 41 42.61 3.14 1.46
CA PHE A 41 41.65 2.99 2.56
C PHE A 41 40.21 2.95 2.06
N ALA A 42 39.84 3.85 1.13
CA ALA A 42 38.53 3.83 0.47
C ALA A 42 38.31 2.55 -0.34
N PHE A 43 39.34 2.09 -1.06
CA PHE A 43 39.30 0.81 -1.79
C PHE A 43 39.12 -0.38 -0.84
N VAL A 44 39.79 -0.42 0.31
CA VAL A 44 39.63 -1.48 1.32
C VAL A 44 38.25 -1.44 1.96
N LEU A 45 37.69 -0.25 2.21
CA LEU A 45 36.31 -0.09 2.69
C LEU A 45 35.29 -0.60 1.65
N GLN A 46 35.50 -0.30 0.37
CA GLN A 46 34.67 -0.79 -0.73
C GLN A 46 34.85 -2.32 -0.95
N TRP A 47 36.07 -2.83 -0.80
CA TRP A 47 36.41 -4.25 -0.98
C TRP A 47 35.85 -5.13 0.13
N ARG A 48 35.57 -4.57 1.32
CA ARG A 48 34.84 -5.23 2.41
C ARG A 48 33.32 -5.09 2.33
N GLY A 49 32.77 -4.72 1.17
CA GLY A 49 31.32 -4.80 0.92
C GLY A 49 30.49 -3.69 1.56
N GLY A 50 31.09 -2.54 1.85
CA GLY A 50 30.37 -1.33 2.25
C GLY A 50 29.92 -0.53 1.03
N GLY A 51 28.79 -0.91 0.44
CA GLY A 51 28.03 0.01 -0.42
C GLY A 51 27.49 1.16 0.42
N VAL A 52 27.37 2.36 -0.17
CA VAL A 52 26.75 3.52 0.48
C VAL A 52 25.37 3.11 1.01
N ASP A 53 25.22 3.18 2.34
CA ASP A 53 24.07 2.69 3.09
C ASP A 53 22.78 3.46 2.71
N ASP A 54 21.83 2.75 2.10
CA ASP A 54 20.45 3.19 1.97
C ASP A 54 19.67 2.72 3.23
N PRO A 55 19.05 3.61 4.02
CA PRO A 55 18.32 3.25 5.23
C PRO A 55 17.09 2.33 5.00
N ILE A 56 16.70 2.04 3.75
CA ILE A 56 15.55 1.19 3.40
C ILE A 56 15.94 -0.30 3.29
N SER A 57 17.21 -0.65 3.10
CA SER A 57 17.64 -2.05 2.87
C SER A 57 17.88 -2.87 4.15
N ARG A 58 17.74 -2.25 5.34
CA ARG A 58 18.16 -2.85 6.63
C ARG A 58 17.25 -3.96 7.19
N TRP A 59 16.33 -4.50 6.40
CA TRP A 59 15.33 -5.46 6.90
C TRP A 59 15.33 -6.75 6.06
N SER A 60 16.48 -7.42 6.05
CA SER A 60 16.61 -8.84 5.71
C SER A 60 17.75 -9.43 6.54
N PRO A 61 17.53 -10.43 7.42
CA PRO A 61 18.60 -11.02 8.19
C PRO A 61 19.20 -12.20 7.40
N GLU A 62 20.28 -11.97 6.66
CA GLU A 62 21.16 -13.07 6.22
C GLU A 62 22.63 -12.65 6.27
N GLU A 63 23.28 -12.94 7.41
CA GLU A 63 24.70 -13.23 7.43
C GLU A 63 24.89 -14.75 7.46
N SER A 64 25.43 -15.33 6.39
CA SER A 64 26.72 -16.02 6.43
C SER A 64 26.94 -16.87 5.17
N ASN A 65 27.99 -16.51 4.44
CA ASN A 65 28.53 -17.25 3.31
C ASN A 65 28.94 -18.69 3.69
N LYS A 66 28.63 -19.66 2.81
CA LYS A 66 29.57 -20.71 2.33
C LYS A 66 28.90 -21.63 1.30
N PHE A 67 29.39 -21.60 0.05
CA PHE A 67 29.22 -22.66 -0.95
C PHE A 67 30.10 -23.87 -0.58
N PRO A 68 29.60 -25.12 -0.73
CA PRO A 68 30.15 -26.00 -1.78
C PRO A 68 29.14 -27.02 -2.36
N GLY A 69 29.35 -27.46 -3.62
CA GLY A 69 28.71 -28.68 -4.16
C GLY A 69 28.03 -28.53 -5.52
N MET A 70 28.85 -28.34 -6.55
CA MET A 70 28.51 -28.52 -7.96
C MET A 70 28.23 -30.02 -8.18
N ASP A 71 27.08 -30.40 -8.73
CA ASP A 71 26.95 -31.60 -9.58
C ASP A 71 25.67 -31.54 -10.42
N SER A 72 25.82 -32.04 -11.64
CA SER A 72 25.07 -31.76 -12.85
C SER A 72 23.97 -32.76 -13.20
N SER A 73 22.98 -32.28 -13.97
CA SER A 73 22.12 -33.00 -14.95
C SER A 73 20.69 -33.40 -14.50
N PRO A 74 19.75 -33.68 -15.43
CA PRO A 74 19.36 -32.87 -16.58
C PRO A 74 17.83 -32.72 -16.77
N LEU A 75 17.51 -31.78 -17.65
CA LEU A 75 16.29 -31.51 -18.40
C LEU A 75 15.33 -32.71 -18.63
N SER A 76 14.05 -32.56 -18.26
CA SER A 76 12.95 -33.40 -18.75
C SER A 76 12.03 -32.60 -19.67
N THR A 77 12.18 -32.86 -20.96
CA THR A 77 11.31 -32.44 -22.06
C THR A 77 10.04 -33.29 -22.05
N VAL A 78 8.86 -32.68 -22.04
CA VAL A 78 7.63 -33.34 -22.51
C VAL A 78 6.99 -32.45 -23.54
N ALA A 79 7.16 -32.85 -24.80
CA ALA A 79 6.43 -32.35 -25.94
C ALA A 79 5.04 -32.98 -25.96
N HIS A 80 4.00 -32.17 -26.16
CA HIS A 80 2.76 -32.63 -26.77
C HIS A 80 2.44 -31.75 -27.96
N SER A 81 2.72 -32.32 -29.13
CA SER A 81 2.22 -31.95 -30.44
C SER A 81 0.76 -32.35 -30.58
N SER A 82 -0.11 -31.41 -30.94
CA SER A 82 -1.34 -31.70 -31.68
C SER A 82 -1.68 -30.52 -32.58
N SER A 83 -1.37 -30.69 -33.85
CA SER A 83 -1.80 -29.90 -34.99
C SER A 83 -3.28 -30.16 -35.30
N HIS A 84 -4.08 -29.12 -35.47
CA HIS A 84 -5.19 -29.14 -36.44
C HIS A 84 -5.45 -27.74 -36.97
N SER A 85 -5.29 -27.63 -38.29
CA SER A 85 -5.56 -26.47 -39.15
C SER A 85 -6.98 -26.53 -39.72
N SER A 86 -7.62 -25.36 -39.84
CA SER A 86 -8.68 -24.95 -40.80
C SER A 86 -9.57 -23.93 -40.09
N ASP A 87 -10.06 -22.83 -40.64
CA ASP A 87 -9.95 -22.18 -41.93
C ASP A 87 -10.45 -20.74 -41.68
N CYS A 88 -9.82 -19.75 -42.31
CA CYS A 88 -10.33 -18.39 -42.31
C CYS A 88 -11.42 -18.26 -43.38
N SER A 89 -12.60 -17.77 -43.01
CA SER A 89 -13.62 -17.30 -43.95
C SER A 89 -14.38 -16.13 -43.36
N LEU A 90 -14.36 -15.03 -44.11
CA LEU A 90 -14.98 -13.74 -43.85
C LEU A 90 -16.51 -13.84 -43.88
N LEU A 91 -17.18 -13.41 -42.82
CA LEU A 91 -18.54 -12.91 -42.89
C LEU A 91 -18.66 -11.64 -42.04
N ALA A 92 -18.76 -10.51 -42.73
CA ALA A 92 -19.13 -9.23 -42.17
C ALA A 92 -20.60 -9.27 -41.76
N HIS A 93 -20.87 -9.42 -40.47
CA HIS A 93 -22.14 -9.06 -39.85
C HIS A 93 -21.87 -8.18 -38.63
N SER A 94 -22.46 -6.99 -38.67
CA SER A 94 -22.54 -6.02 -37.58
C SER A 94 -23.33 -6.63 -36.41
N ASN A 95 -22.63 -7.34 -35.53
CA ASN A 95 -23.16 -7.77 -34.25
C ASN A 95 -22.33 -7.12 -33.15
N THR A 96 -22.95 -6.23 -32.39
CA THR A 96 -22.51 -5.89 -31.05
C THR A 96 -22.24 -7.21 -30.29
N PRO A 97 -21.04 -7.43 -29.75
CA PRO A 97 -20.76 -8.66 -29.02
C PRO A 97 -21.54 -8.61 -27.70
N SER A 98 -22.76 -9.15 -27.70
CA SER A 98 -23.48 -9.45 -26.48
C SER A 98 -22.81 -10.67 -25.86
N PHE A 99 -21.90 -10.45 -24.91
CA PHE A 99 -21.27 -11.54 -24.15
C PHE A 99 -22.32 -12.23 -23.27
N PRO A 100 -22.72 -13.48 -23.58
CA PRO A 100 -23.85 -14.12 -22.90
C PRO A 100 -23.53 -14.65 -21.49
N TYR A 101 -22.28 -14.47 -21.02
CA TYR A 101 -21.81 -14.97 -19.72
C TYR A 101 -21.92 -13.97 -18.55
N TYR A 102 -22.28 -12.71 -18.78
CA TYR A 102 -22.20 -11.65 -17.76
C TYR A 102 -23.55 -11.22 -17.15
N LYS A 103 -24.68 -11.72 -17.65
CA LYS A 103 -26.01 -11.28 -17.17
C LYS A 103 -26.38 -11.80 -15.77
N ASP A 104 -25.65 -12.78 -15.25
CA ASP A 104 -25.95 -13.42 -13.97
C ASP A 104 -24.66 -13.69 -13.17
N TRP A 105 -23.89 -12.65 -12.84
CA TRP A 105 -22.89 -12.76 -11.76
C TRP A 105 -23.58 -12.93 -10.40
N LYS A 106 -24.15 -14.11 -10.19
CA LYS A 106 -24.48 -14.62 -8.88
C LYS A 106 -23.15 -15.01 -8.27
N PHE A 107 -22.60 -14.13 -7.43
CA PHE A 107 -21.54 -14.50 -6.50
C PHE A 107 -22.09 -15.64 -5.64
N LYS A 108 -21.92 -16.89 -6.10
CA LYS A 108 -22.25 -18.08 -5.33
C LYS A 108 -21.24 -18.13 -4.19
N LEU A 109 -21.53 -17.36 -3.15
CA LEU A 109 -20.85 -17.37 -1.88
C LEU A 109 -21.24 -18.69 -1.19
N HIS A 110 -20.75 -19.81 -1.74
CA HIS A 110 -20.80 -21.07 -1.00
C HIS A 110 -19.96 -20.81 0.26
N SER A 111 -20.64 -20.74 1.40
CA SER A 111 -20.10 -20.42 2.73
C SER A 111 -18.93 -21.32 3.16
N ASP A 112 -18.75 -22.42 2.43
CA ASP A 112 -17.86 -23.53 2.76
C ASP A 112 -16.58 -23.55 1.90
N LEU A 113 -16.41 -22.59 0.98
CA LEU A 113 -15.22 -22.52 0.15
C LEU A 113 -14.00 -22.09 0.98
N LYS A 114 -13.03 -22.99 1.08
CA LYS A 114 -11.73 -22.78 1.72
C LYS A 114 -10.64 -22.51 0.67
N PRO A 115 -9.60 -21.72 1.01
CA PRO A 115 -9.51 -20.89 2.22
C PRO A 115 -10.45 -19.66 2.18
N LYS A 116 -10.87 -19.20 3.35
CA LYS A 116 -11.54 -17.91 3.58
C LYS A 116 -10.50 -16.81 3.64
N ILE A 117 -10.64 -15.82 2.77
CA ILE A 117 -9.66 -14.74 2.60
C ILE A 117 -10.29 -13.42 3.02
N CYS A 118 -9.56 -12.68 3.85
CA CYS A 118 -9.93 -11.36 4.31
C CYS A 118 -8.97 -10.31 3.77
N ILE A 119 -9.50 -9.21 3.24
CA ILE A 119 -8.72 -7.99 2.99
C ILE A 119 -9.02 -6.99 4.10
N THR A 120 -7.98 -6.33 4.62
CA THR A 120 -8.10 -5.12 5.43
C THR A 120 -7.52 -3.93 4.68
N THR A 121 -8.16 -2.77 4.79
CA THR A 121 -7.70 -1.54 4.13
C THR A 121 -8.06 -0.32 4.97
N SER A 122 -7.28 0.75 4.82
CA SER A 122 -7.60 2.08 5.34
C SER A 122 -7.83 3.01 4.17
N THR A 123 -9.02 3.61 4.05
CA THR A 123 -9.37 4.40 2.86
C THR A 123 -10.23 5.61 3.18
N SER A 124 -10.00 6.67 2.41
CA SER A 124 -10.84 7.87 2.36
C SER A 124 -11.52 8.09 1.00
N ALA A 125 -11.43 7.11 0.11
CA ALA A 125 -11.92 7.18 -1.26
C ALA A 125 -13.45 7.11 -1.35
N GLY A 126 -14.02 7.53 -2.49
CA GLY A 126 -15.44 7.36 -2.77
C GLY A 126 -15.77 5.99 -3.39
N LEU A 127 -17.06 5.76 -3.63
CA LEU A 127 -17.57 4.51 -4.22
C LEU A 127 -17.01 4.24 -5.63
N GLU A 128 -16.67 5.30 -6.37
CA GLU A 128 -16.07 5.21 -7.70
C GLU A 128 -14.75 4.44 -7.72
N GLN A 129 -14.01 4.46 -6.61
CA GLN A 129 -12.75 3.72 -6.46
C GLN A 129 -12.96 2.43 -5.66
N ILE A 130 -13.74 2.47 -4.58
CA ILE A 130 -13.91 1.33 -3.68
C ILE A 130 -14.67 0.17 -4.34
N LEU A 131 -15.73 0.45 -5.10
CA LEU A 131 -16.56 -0.63 -5.69
C LEU A 131 -15.79 -1.44 -6.75
N PRO A 132 -15.12 -0.84 -7.75
CA PRO A 132 -14.29 -1.60 -8.69
C PRO A 132 -13.22 -2.43 -8.01
N TRP A 133 -12.50 -1.83 -7.05
CA TRP A 133 -11.47 -2.51 -6.27
C TRP A 133 -12.03 -3.72 -5.52
N MET A 134 -13.10 -3.54 -4.75
CA MET A 134 -13.67 -4.59 -3.91
C MET A 134 -14.27 -5.72 -4.71
N PHE A 135 -15.04 -5.41 -5.76
CA PHE A 135 -15.70 -6.44 -6.56
C PHE A 135 -14.72 -7.22 -7.43
N TYR A 136 -13.66 -6.58 -7.94
CA TYR A 136 -12.55 -7.31 -8.53
C TYR A 136 -11.99 -8.37 -7.57
N HIS A 137 -11.73 -7.99 -6.31
CA HIS A 137 -11.22 -8.92 -5.31
C HIS A 137 -12.24 -10.01 -4.95
N LYS A 138 -13.54 -9.71 -4.93
CA LYS A 138 -14.60 -10.72 -4.76
C LYS A 138 -14.60 -11.75 -5.89
N VAL A 139 -14.39 -11.32 -7.14
CA VAL A 139 -14.32 -12.23 -8.31
C VAL A 139 -13.19 -13.23 -8.18
N ILE A 140 -12.00 -12.77 -7.76
CA ILE A 140 -10.82 -13.65 -7.64
C ILE A 140 -10.84 -14.51 -6.36
N GLY A 141 -11.86 -14.35 -5.50
CA GLY A 141 -12.12 -15.28 -4.39
C GLY A 141 -12.03 -14.70 -2.97
N VAL A 142 -11.94 -13.37 -2.81
CA VAL A 142 -11.97 -12.73 -1.48
C VAL A 142 -13.41 -12.67 -0.94
N THR A 143 -13.61 -13.16 0.27
CA THR A 143 -14.93 -13.26 0.88
C THR A 143 -15.24 -12.11 1.83
N SER A 144 -14.23 -11.63 2.56
CA SER A 144 -14.40 -10.68 3.66
C SER A 144 -13.55 -9.42 3.48
N PHE A 145 -14.10 -8.27 3.87
CA PHE A 145 -13.45 -6.96 3.79
C PHE A 145 -13.62 -6.21 5.11
N LEU A 146 -12.52 -5.76 5.69
CA LEU A 146 -12.47 -4.91 6.87
C LEU A 146 -12.02 -3.51 6.42
N LEU A 147 -12.98 -2.60 6.24
CA LEU A 147 -12.75 -1.26 5.70
C LEU A 147 -12.66 -0.24 6.84
N PHE A 148 -11.46 0.24 7.15
CA PHE A 148 -11.27 1.38 8.03
C PHE A 148 -11.49 2.67 7.23
N VAL A 149 -12.59 3.36 7.50
CA VAL A 149 -13.07 4.46 6.66
C VAL A 149 -12.85 5.82 7.30
N GLU A 150 -12.45 6.78 6.47
CA GLU A 150 -12.33 8.21 6.78
C GLU A 150 -12.85 9.04 5.59
N GLY A 151 -12.95 10.37 5.74
CA GLY A 151 -13.26 11.27 4.63
C GLY A 151 -14.52 10.86 3.85
N LYS A 152 -14.42 10.74 2.51
CA LYS A 152 -15.57 10.35 1.68
C LYS A 152 -16.08 8.95 1.99
N ALA A 153 -15.19 8.01 2.32
CA ALA A 153 -15.55 6.64 2.65
C ALA A 153 -16.41 6.53 3.92
N ALA A 154 -16.22 7.45 4.85
CA ALA A 154 -16.98 7.55 6.10
C ALA A 154 -18.29 8.34 5.96
N SER A 155 -18.56 8.97 4.81
CA SER A 155 -19.81 9.72 4.63
C SER A 155 -21.02 8.77 4.63
N PRO A 156 -22.17 9.16 5.23
CA PRO A 156 -23.32 8.27 5.40
C PRO A 156 -23.83 7.63 4.10
N ASP A 157 -23.81 8.40 2.99
CA ASP A 157 -24.26 7.90 1.69
C ASP A 157 -23.32 6.84 1.12
N VAL A 158 -22.02 6.93 1.39
CA VAL A 158 -21.01 5.97 0.94
C VAL A 158 -20.97 4.76 1.87
N SER A 159 -20.87 4.97 3.18
CA SER A 159 -20.72 3.90 4.15
C SER A 159 -21.94 2.98 4.18
N LYS A 160 -23.16 3.51 4.05
CA LYS A 160 -24.37 2.70 3.95
C LYS A 160 -24.40 1.79 2.72
N VAL A 161 -23.85 2.25 1.59
CA VAL A 161 -23.69 1.38 0.41
C VAL A 161 -22.70 0.27 0.73
N LEU A 162 -21.57 0.59 1.36
CA LEU A 162 -20.54 -0.39 1.72
C LEU A 162 -21.08 -1.44 2.72
N GLU A 163 -21.81 -1.02 3.75
CA GLU A 163 -22.43 -1.88 4.76
C GLU A 163 -23.50 -2.82 4.17
N SER A 164 -24.15 -2.41 3.06
CA SER A 164 -25.14 -3.25 2.39
C SER A 164 -24.52 -4.46 1.66
N ILE A 165 -23.20 -4.49 1.49
CA ILE A 165 -22.51 -5.51 0.69
C ILE A 165 -22.12 -6.69 1.59
N PRO A 166 -22.55 -7.93 1.26
CA PRO A 166 -22.22 -9.10 2.05
C PRO A 166 -20.72 -9.31 2.23
N GLY A 167 -20.31 -9.62 3.46
CA GLY A 167 -18.91 -9.83 3.83
C GLY A 167 -18.10 -8.55 4.00
N VAL A 168 -18.73 -7.36 3.98
CA VAL A 168 -18.06 -6.09 4.26
C VAL A 168 -18.37 -5.65 5.68
N LYS A 169 -17.33 -5.32 6.44
CA LYS A 169 -17.43 -4.64 7.72
C LYS A 169 -16.78 -3.27 7.60
N VAL A 170 -17.55 -2.23 7.87
CA VAL A 170 -17.07 -0.83 7.89
C VAL A 170 -16.70 -0.48 9.33
N ILE A 171 -15.53 0.12 9.50
CA ILE A 171 -14.99 0.55 10.79
C ILE A 171 -14.70 2.04 10.67
N TYR A 172 -15.47 2.84 11.41
CA TYR A 172 -15.30 4.29 11.43
C TYR A 172 -14.17 4.69 12.36
N ARG A 173 -13.45 5.76 12.02
CA ARG A 173 -12.53 6.40 12.94
C ARG A 173 -13.31 7.20 13.99
N THR A 174 -13.68 6.54 15.08
CA THR A 174 -14.33 7.18 16.23
C THR A 174 -13.31 7.49 17.33
N ARG A 175 -13.73 8.28 18.33
CA ARG A 175 -12.88 8.61 19.48
C ARG A 175 -12.51 7.35 20.28
N GLU A 176 -13.47 6.45 20.44
CA GLU A 176 -13.32 5.19 21.16
C GLU A 176 -12.28 4.32 20.45
N LEU A 177 -12.31 4.31 19.12
CA LEU A 177 -11.30 3.61 18.33
C LEU A 177 -9.91 4.19 18.57
N GLU A 178 -9.77 5.51 18.54
CA GLU A 178 -8.49 6.18 18.82
C GLU A 178 -8.00 5.92 20.24
N GLU A 179 -8.89 5.94 21.24
CA GLU A 179 -8.56 5.64 22.64
C GLU A 179 -8.15 4.18 22.84
N GLN A 180 -8.76 3.25 22.10
CA GLN A 180 -8.33 1.84 22.06
C GLN A 180 -6.95 1.71 21.40
N GLN A 181 -6.75 2.36 20.26
CA GLN A 181 -5.48 2.33 19.54
C GLN A 181 -4.35 2.99 20.33
N ALA A 182 -4.62 4.03 21.11
CA ALA A 182 -3.65 4.68 21.99
C ALA A 182 -3.11 3.73 23.09
N LYS A 183 -3.87 2.68 23.45
CA LYS A 183 -3.46 1.65 24.41
C LYS A 183 -2.82 0.43 23.75
N SER A 184 -2.63 0.46 22.43
CA SER A 184 -2.02 -0.63 21.68
C SER A 184 -0.59 -0.91 22.15
N ARG A 185 -0.22 -2.20 22.14
CA ARG A 185 1.16 -2.63 22.34
C ARG A 185 2.10 -2.04 21.29
N ILE A 186 1.61 -1.76 20.09
CA ILE A 186 2.41 -1.25 18.97
C ILE A 186 3.23 -0.01 19.34
N TRP A 187 2.71 0.85 20.21
CA TRP A 187 3.45 2.05 20.67
C TRP A 187 4.75 1.74 21.41
N ASN A 188 4.89 0.52 21.95
CA ASN A 188 6.10 0.07 22.63
C ASN A 188 7.05 -0.72 21.70
N GLU A 189 6.70 -0.85 20.43
CA GLU A 189 7.47 -1.66 19.48
C GLU A 189 8.57 -0.86 18.79
N THR A 190 9.82 -1.32 18.93
CA THR A 190 11.00 -0.65 18.39
C THR A 190 11.00 -0.53 16.87
N TRP A 191 10.36 -1.48 16.16
CA TRP A 191 10.31 -1.52 14.70
C TRP A 191 9.47 -0.40 14.07
N LEU A 192 8.54 0.21 14.84
CA LEU A 192 7.72 1.33 14.37
C LEU A 192 8.12 2.67 15.00
N SER A 193 9.00 2.65 16.01
CA SER A 193 9.43 3.83 16.78
C SER A 193 9.85 5.03 15.93
N SER A 194 10.63 4.79 14.86
CA SER A 194 11.15 5.86 14.00
C SER A 194 10.09 6.58 13.16
N PHE A 195 8.86 6.05 13.10
CA PHE A 195 7.73 6.61 12.36
C PHE A 195 6.75 7.36 13.27
N PHE A 196 6.85 7.18 14.60
CA PHE A 196 5.96 7.86 15.55
C PHE A 196 6.14 9.37 15.52
N TYR A 197 5.04 10.07 15.79
CA TYR A 197 4.98 11.53 15.92
C TYR A 197 5.45 12.31 14.68
N LYS A 198 5.57 11.65 13.53
CA LYS A 198 5.87 12.27 12.23
C LYS A 198 4.59 12.38 11.41
N PRO A 199 4.38 13.52 10.72
CA PRO A 199 3.11 13.78 10.02
C PRO A 199 2.98 13.02 8.70
N CYS A 200 1.79 13.09 8.12
CA CYS A 200 1.50 12.72 6.73
C CYS A 200 1.77 11.24 6.42
N ASN A 201 2.81 10.93 5.63
CA ASN A 201 3.08 9.57 5.17
C ASN A 201 3.49 8.65 6.33
N TYR A 202 4.22 9.19 7.30
CA TYR A 202 4.58 8.47 8.52
C TYR A 202 3.35 8.19 9.40
N GLU A 203 2.50 9.20 9.62
CA GLU A 203 1.26 9.06 10.37
C GLU A 203 0.33 8.02 9.74
N LEU A 204 0.16 8.08 8.41
CA LEU A 204 -0.63 7.09 7.67
C LEU A 204 -0.08 5.68 7.87
N PHE A 205 1.24 5.50 7.81
CA PHE A 205 1.89 4.21 8.00
C PHE A 205 1.66 3.63 9.41
N VAL A 206 1.73 4.46 10.44
CA VAL A 206 1.43 4.07 11.83
C VAL A 206 -0.04 3.71 11.97
N LYS A 207 -0.94 4.55 11.45
CA LYS A 207 -2.38 4.31 11.47
C LYS A 207 -2.79 3.02 10.78
N GLN A 208 -2.25 2.76 9.59
CA GLN A 208 -2.48 1.49 8.89
C GLN A 208 -2.01 0.30 9.73
N SER A 209 -0.87 0.42 10.42
CA SER A 209 -0.37 -0.64 11.30
C SER A 209 -1.31 -0.90 12.49
N LEU A 210 -1.84 0.14 13.12
CA LEU A 210 -2.83 0.01 14.20
C LEU A 210 -4.15 -0.62 13.71
N ASN A 211 -4.62 -0.19 12.54
CA ASN A 211 -5.80 -0.78 11.91
C ASN A 211 -5.60 -2.28 11.59
N MET A 212 -4.41 -2.65 11.09
CA MET A 212 -4.06 -4.04 10.84
C MET A 212 -4.03 -4.88 12.13
N GLU A 213 -3.58 -4.34 13.25
CA GLU A 213 -3.60 -5.04 14.55
C GLU A 213 -5.03 -5.42 14.95
N MET A 214 -5.95 -4.48 14.86
CA MET A 214 -7.37 -4.72 15.14
C MET A 214 -7.99 -5.68 14.11
N ALA A 215 -7.60 -5.56 12.84
CA ALA A 215 -8.07 -6.42 11.78
C ALA A 215 -7.69 -7.90 12.00
N ILE A 216 -6.53 -8.18 12.60
CA ILE A 216 -6.13 -9.54 12.96
C ILE A 216 -7.13 -10.16 13.94
N VAL A 217 -7.55 -9.41 14.97
CA VAL A 217 -8.53 -9.88 15.96
C VAL A 217 -9.86 -10.16 15.27
N MET A 218 -10.37 -9.20 14.47
CA MET A 218 -11.64 -9.38 13.76
C MET A 218 -11.61 -10.55 12.76
N ALA A 219 -10.49 -10.74 12.06
CA ALA A 219 -10.33 -11.83 11.11
C ALA A 219 -10.25 -13.20 11.82
N ARG A 220 -9.61 -13.26 13.00
CA ARG A 220 -9.58 -14.46 13.85
C ARG A 220 -10.98 -14.81 14.35
N ASP A 221 -11.72 -13.85 14.88
CA ASP A 221 -13.08 -14.05 15.39
C ASP A 221 -14.04 -14.51 14.28
N ALA A 222 -13.84 -14.03 13.05
CA ALA A 222 -14.61 -14.44 11.88
C ALA A 222 -14.16 -15.78 11.26
N GLY A 223 -13.14 -16.45 11.81
CA GLY A 223 -12.62 -17.72 11.33
C GLY A 223 -12.02 -17.65 9.92
N MET A 224 -11.34 -16.53 9.61
CA MET A 224 -10.62 -16.35 8.34
C MET A 224 -9.33 -17.19 8.33
N ASP A 225 -8.94 -17.70 7.16
CA ASP A 225 -7.71 -18.47 7.02
C ASP A 225 -6.53 -17.57 6.64
N TRP A 226 -6.77 -16.52 5.84
CA TRP A 226 -5.78 -15.56 5.38
C TRP A 226 -6.22 -14.11 5.56
N ILE A 227 -5.27 -13.24 5.86
CA ILE A 227 -5.43 -11.78 5.89
C ILE A 227 -4.41 -11.08 5.01
N ILE A 228 -4.84 -10.03 4.31
CA ILE A 228 -4.01 -9.21 3.42
C ILE A 228 -4.35 -7.73 3.66
N HIS A 229 -3.34 -6.88 3.84
CA HIS A 229 -3.54 -5.43 3.79
C HIS A 229 -3.33 -4.95 2.36
N LEU A 230 -4.30 -4.21 1.81
CA LEU A 230 -4.21 -3.64 0.46
C LEU A 230 -4.73 -2.21 0.45
N ASP A 231 -4.03 -1.33 -0.27
CA ASP A 231 -4.51 0.02 -0.52
C ASP A 231 -5.55 0.00 -1.65
N THR A 232 -6.45 0.99 -1.68
CA THR A 232 -7.53 1.05 -2.69
C THR A 232 -7.05 1.39 -4.11
N ASP A 233 -5.74 1.58 -4.31
CA ASP A 233 -5.06 1.68 -5.60
C ASP A 233 -4.23 0.42 -5.92
N GLU A 234 -4.45 -0.69 -5.20
CA GLU A 234 -3.73 -1.95 -5.38
C GLU A 234 -4.66 -3.11 -5.73
N LEU A 235 -4.30 -3.89 -6.75
CA LEU A 235 -5.03 -5.11 -7.15
C LEU A 235 -4.12 -6.33 -7.06
N LEU A 236 -4.58 -7.41 -6.45
CA LEU A 236 -3.87 -8.71 -6.52
C LEU A 236 -4.00 -9.31 -7.92
N HIS A 237 -2.89 -9.74 -8.50
CA HIS A 237 -2.80 -10.43 -9.79
C HIS A 237 -2.38 -11.88 -9.55
N PRO A 238 -3.33 -12.82 -9.42
CA PRO A 238 -3.04 -14.23 -9.15
C PRO A 238 -2.58 -14.98 -10.43
N ALA A 239 -1.60 -14.42 -11.16
CA ALA A 239 -0.97 -15.11 -12.29
C ALA A 239 -0.35 -16.45 -11.85
N GLY A 240 -0.35 -17.42 -12.76
CA GLY A 240 0.06 -18.80 -12.49
C GLY A 240 -0.99 -19.64 -11.78
N ALA A 241 -2.01 -19.03 -11.15
CA ALA A 241 -3.09 -19.78 -10.50
C ALA A 241 -4.12 -20.28 -11.52
N ARG A 242 -4.67 -21.48 -11.27
CA ARG A 242 -5.79 -22.00 -12.07
C ARG A 242 -6.98 -21.06 -11.94
N GLU A 243 -7.68 -20.86 -13.06
CA GLU A 243 -8.90 -20.04 -13.14
C GLU A 243 -8.72 -18.57 -12.71
N TYR A 244 -7.48 -18.06 -12.68
CA TYR A 244 -7.18 -16.71 -12.20
C TYR A 244 -7.74 -16.48 -10.77
N SER A 245 -7.61 -17.50 -9.91
CA SER A 245 -8.19 -17.52 -8.57
C SER A 245 -7.14 -17.32 -7.48
N LEU A 246 -7.29 -16.25 -6.69
CA LEU A 246 -6.51 -16.05 -5.47
C LEU A 246 -6.79 -17.15 -4.44
N ARG A 247 -8.02 -17.65 -4.40
CA ARG A 247 -8.39 -18.76 -3.51
C ARG A 247 -7.61 -20.03 -3.86
N GLN A 248 -7.54 -20.39 -5.13
CA GLN A 248 -6.76 -21.56 -5.55
C GLN A 248 -5.27 -21.35 -5.27
N LEU A 249 -4.74 -20.16 -5.56
CA LEU A 249 -3.36 -19.81 -5.27
C LEU A 249 -2.99 -20.03 -3.80
N LEU A 250 -3.82 -19.52 -2.87
CA LEU A 250 -3.59 -19.64 -1.43
C LEU A 250 -3.94 -21.02 -0.85
N LEU A 251 -4.77 -21.81 -1.55
CA LEU A 251 -5.05 -23.20 -1.22
C LEU A 251 -3.83 -24.09 -1.45
N ASP A 252 -3.10 -23.84 -2.54
CA ASP A 252 -1.92 -24.62 -2.94
C ASP A 252 -0.68 -24.31 -2.10
N VAL A 253 -0.74 -23.27 -1.26
CA VAL A 253 0.35 -22.89 -0.34
C VAL A 253 0.49 -23.95 0.77
N PRO A 254 1.69 -24.53 0.98
CA PRO A 254 1.91 -25.53 2.02
C PRO A 254 1.49 -25.06 3.41
N SER A 255 1.01 -25.98 4.24
CA SER A 255 0.51 -25.69 5.60
C SER A 255 1.58 -25.14 6.54
N ASN A 256 2.87 -25.43 6.31
CA ASN A 256 3.97 -24.93 7.10
C ASN A 256 4.44 -23.51 6.73
N VAL A 257 3.87 -22.91 5.69
CA VAL A 257 4.17 -21.54 5.27
C VAL A 257 3.22 -20.58 5.99
N ASP A 258 3.79 -19.60 6.67
CA ASP A 258 3.05 -18.61 7.46
C ASP A 258 2.61 -17.41 6.61
N MET A 259 3.43 -17.04 5.63
CA MET A 259 3.21 -15.85 4.81
C MET A 259 3.62 -16.06 3.35
N VAL A 260 2.93 -15.35 2.47
CA VAL A 260 3.17 -15.35 1.03
C VAL A 260 3.35 -13.92 0.57
N ILE A 261 4.46 -13.64 -0.10
CA ILE A 261 4.81 -12.33 -0.64
C ILE A 261 4.40 -12.27 -2.11
N PHE A 262 3.65 -11.22 -2.45
CA PHE A 262 3.31 -10.79 -3.80
C PHE A 262 4.25 -9.64 -4.18
N PRO A 263 5.26 -9.85 -5.04
CA PRO A 263 6.08 -8.76 -5.55
C PRO A 263 5.22 -7.71 -6.27
N ASN A 264 5.55 -6.42 -6.15
CA ASN A 264 4.73 -5.37 -6.76
C ASN A 264 5.14 -5.05 -8.19
N TYR A 265 4.14 -4.84 -9.03
CA TYR A 265 4.30 -4.24 -10.36
C TYR A 265 3.70 -2.85 -10.34
N GLU A 266 4.48 -1.84 -10.72
CA GLU A 266 4.08 -0.43 -10.69
C GLU A 266 3.45 -0.01 -12.02
N SER A 267 2.30 0.65 -11.98
CA SER A 267 1.62 1.18 -13.16
C SER A 267 2.55 2.10 -13.97
N SER A 268 2.62 1.86 -15.27
CA SER A 268 3.39 2.65 -16.23
C SER A 268 2.41 3.31 -17.20
N VAL A 269 1.89 4.48 -16.83
CA VAL A 269 0.83 5.15 -17.60
C VAL A 269 1.38 5.73 -18.91
N GLU A 270 0.64 5.55 -20.00
CA GLU A 270 1.04 6.02 -21.35
C GLU A 270 0.39 7.36 -21.72
N ARG A 271 -0.54 7.86 -20.88
CA ARG A 271 -1.25 9.13 -21.05
C ARG A 271 -1.33 9.87 -19.72
N ASP A 272 -1.60 11.16 -19.78
CA ASP A 272 -1.76 12.06 -18.63
C ASP A 272 -3.22 12.32 -18.24
N ASP A 273 -4.18 11.91 -19.07
CA ASP A 273 -5.60 12.21 -18.95
C ASP A 273 -6.44 11.09 -18.31
N ILE A 274 -5.78 10.06 -17.75
CA ILE A 274 -6.40 8.88 -17.13
C ILE A 274 -7.42 9.28 -16.07
N LYS A 275 -8.63 8.71 -16.14
CA LYS A 275 -9.71 8.95 -15.17
C LYS A 275 -9.99 7.72 -14.31
N ASP A 276 -9.97 6.55 -14.94
CA ASP A 276 -10.22 5.26 -14.30
C ASP A 276 -9.05 4.28 -14.54
N PRO A 277 -8.05 4.27 -13.62
CA PRO A 277 -6.85 3.46 -13.78
C PRO A 277 -7.13 1.99 -14.01
N PHE A 278 -8.14 1.41 -13.36
CA PHE A 278 -8.41 -0.03 -13.47
C PHE A 278 -8.96 -0.44 -14.84
N THR A 279 -9.52 0.49 -15.62
CA THR A 279 -10.01 0.20 -16.99
C THR A 279 -9.16 0.83 -18.09
N GLU A 280 -8.26 1.76 -17.77
CA GLU A 280 -7.44 2.47 -18.75
C GLU A 280 -5.96 2.07 -18.74
N VAL A 281 -5.43 1.57 -17.61
CA VAL A 281 -4.01 1.26 -17.45
C VAL A 281 -3.79 -0.25 -17.53
N SER A 282 -2.97 -0.67 -18.51
CA SER A 282 -2.58 -2.07 -18.71
C SER A 282 -1.09 -2.32 -18.63
N MET A 283 -0.24 -1.29 -18.75
CA MET A 283 1.21 -1.45 -18.75
C MET A 283 1.78 -1.30 -17.33
N PHE A 284 2.64 -2.22 -16.92
CA PHE A 284 3.26 -2.23 -15.60
C PHE A 284 4.76 -2.50 -15.70
N LYS A 285 5.53 -1.90 -14.81
CA LYS A 285 6.95 -2.20 -14.58
C LYS A 285 7.06 -3.32 -13.55
N LYS A 286 7.70 -4.43 -13.94
CA LYS A 286 7.81 -5.64 -13.10
C LYS A 286 8.74 -5.41 -11.91
N ASN A 287 8.49 -6.14 -10.83
CA ASN A 287 9.43 -6.25 -9.73
C ASN A 287 10.74 -6.88 -10.20
N TYR A 288 11.87 -6.42 -9.67
CA TYR A 288 13.19 -6.99 -9.94
C TYR A 288 13.32 -8.45 -9.50
N ASP A 289 12.51 -8.90 -8.54
CA ASP A 289 12.41 -10.31 -8.17
C ASP A 289 11.95 -11.21 -9.32
N HIS A 290 11.18 -10.67 -10.27
CA HIS A 290 10.66 -11.40 -11.43
C HIS A 290 11.45 -11.10 -12.72
N LEU A 291 12.69 -10.65 -12.57
CA LEU A 291 13.60 -10.30 -13.65
C LEU A 291 14.93 -11.03 -13.45
N THR A 292 15.59 -11.37 -14.55
CA THR A 292 16.98 -11.84 -14.47
C THR A 292 17.88 -10.67 -14.08
N LYS A 293 18.97 -10.95 -13.35
CA LYS A 293 19.95 -9.94 -12.93
C LYS A 293 20.47 -9.13 -14.12
N ASP A 294 20.81 -9.80 -15.22
CA ASP A 294 21.32 -9.13 -16.44
C ASP A 294 20.30 -8.17 -17.03
N THR A 295 19.02 -8.55 -17.06
CA THR A 295 17.95 -7.69 -17.57
C THR A 295 17.74 -6.49 -16.64
N TYR A 296 17.70 -6.72 -15.33
CA TYR A 296 17.51 -5.68 -14.34
C TYR A 296 18.63 -4.64 -14.38
N PHE A 297 19.90 -5.07 -14.24
CA PHE A 297 21.03 -4.15 -14.23
C PHE A 297 21.29 -3.53 -15.61
N GLY A 298 21.15 -4.31 -16.68
CA GLY A 298 21.39 -3.84 -18.05
C GLY A 298 20.37 -2.82 -18.55
N MET A 299 19.17 -2.76 -17.95
CA MET A 299 18.10 -1.83 -18.31
C MET A 299 17.76 -0.83 -17.18
N TYR A 300 18.52 -0.84 -16.08
CA TYR A 300 18.18 -0.08 -14.87
C TYR A 300 18.02 1.42 -15.17
N LYS A 301 18.99 2.00 -15.88
CA LYS A 301 19.01 3.43 -16.21
C LYS A 301 17.77 3.85 -17.02
N GLU A 302 17.39 3.08 -18.03
CA GLU A 302 16.18 3.36 -18.80
C GLU A 302 14.89 3.11 -18.02
N ALA A 303 14.89 2.11 -17.13
CA ALA A 303 13.71 1.75 -16.34
C ALA A 303 13.41 2.75 -15.20
N THR A 304 14.44 3.41 -14.65
CA THR A 304 14.27 4.41 -13.59
C THR A 304 13.96 5.80 -14.12
N ARG A 305 14.34 6.12 -15.36
CA ARG A 305 14.12 7.45 -15.98
C ARG A 305 14.62 8.61 -15.10
N GLY A 306 15.73 8.40 -14.38
CA GLY A 306 16.31 9.40 -13.47
C GLY A 306 15.67 9.43 -12.08
N ASN A 307 14.67 8.60 -11.80
CA ASN A 307 14.19 8.40 -10.44
C ASN A 307 15.29 7.75 -9.59
N PRO A 308 15.52 8.22 -8.34
CA PRO A 308 16.56 7.69 -7.46
C PRO A 308 16.34 6.19 -7.14
N ASN A 309 15.09 5.75 -7.13
CA ASN A 309 14.71 4.36 -6.89
C ASN A 309 14.25 3.68 -8.18
N TYR A 310 14.23 2.34 -8.17
CA TYR A 310 13.71 1.60 -9.32
C TYR A 310 12.22 1.87 -9.59
N PHE A 311 11.43 2.00 -8.53
CA PHE A 311 10.01 2.37 -8.55
C PHE A 311 9.81 3.79 -8.02
N LEU A 312 8.71 4.44 -8.42
CA LEU A 312 8.29 5.73 -7.85
C LEU A 312 7.91 5.56 -6.37
N THR A 313 7.24 4.44 -6.04
CA THR A 313 6.83 4.12 -4.67
C THR A 313 7.67 2.98 -4.06
N TYR A 314 7.03 2.02 -3.41
CA TYR A 314 7.70 0.92 -2.73
C TYR A 314 8.07 -0.19 -3.72
N GLY A 315 9.12 -0.95 -3.41
CA GLY A 315 9.55 -2.11 -4.20
C GLY A 315 9.45 -3.45 -3.46
N ASN A 316 8.92 -3.43 -2.23
CA ASN A 316 8.88 -4.61 -1.36
C ASN A 316 7.59 -5.44 -1.53
N GLY A 317 6.66 -5.14 -2.41
CA GLY A 317 5.44 -5.95 -2.57
C GLY A 317 4.50 -5.93 -1.35
N LYS A 318 3.46 -6.78 -1.39
CA LYS A 318 2.49 -6.98 -0.30
C LYS A 318 2.50 -8.44 0.17
N ALA A 319 2.13 -8.69 1.41
CA ALA A 319 2.07 -10.05 1.96
C ALA A 319 0.66 -10.46 2.38
N ALA A 320 0.32 -11.71 2.10
CA ALA A 320 -0.77 -12.42 2.76
C ALA A 320 -0.20 -13.22 3.94
N ALA A 321 -0.89 -13.20 5.08
CA ALA A 321 -0.52 -13.98 6.25
C ALA A 321 -1.64 -14.93 6.66
N ARG A 322 -1.27 -16.13 7.13
CA ARG A 322 -2.22 -17.02 7.79
C ARG A 322 -2.63 -16.41 9.13
N ILE A 323 -3.93 -16.49 9.43
CA ILE A 323 -4.42 -16.15 10.76
C ILE A 323 -3.96 -17.23 11.74
N GLN A 324 -3.18 -16.81 12.73
CA GLN A 324 -2.64 -17.67 13.78
C GLN A 324 -2.38 -16.87 15.05
N ASP A 325 -2.06 -17.56 16.13
CA ASP A 325 -1.70 -16.93 17.39
C ASP A 325 -0.45 -16.08 17.25
N HIS A 326 -0.43 -14.97 17.98
CA HIS A 326 0.70 -14.02 18.02
C HIS A 326 1.06 -13.36 16.68
N LEU A 327 0.22 -13.50 15.63
CA LEU A 327 0.32 -12.71 14.41
C LEU A 327 0.25 -11.22 14.74
N ARG A 328 1.11 -10.42 14.11
CA ARG A 328 1.18 -8.97 14.27
C ARG A 328 1.43 -8.28 12.92
N PRO A 329 1.08 -6.99 12.78
CA PRO A 329 1.54 -6.19 11.66
C PRO A 329 3.07 -5.96 11.72
N ASN A 330 3.66 -5.67 10.56
CA ASN A 330 5.05 -5.23 10.44
C ASN A 330 5.14 -4.11 9.38
N GLY A 331 4.36 -3.06 9.61
CA GLY A 331 4.06 -2.03 8.61
C GLY A 331 3.00 -2.46 7.62
N ALA A 332 2.54 -1.52 6.79
CA ALA A 332 1.43 -1.71 5.85
C ALA A 332 1.66 -2.79 4.77
N HIS A 333 2.90 -3.28 4.62
CA HIS A 333 3.30 -4.18 3.52
C HIS A 333 3.64 -5.61 3.97
N ARG A 334 3.79 -5.83 5.28
CA ARG A 334 4.27 -7.10 5.85
C ARG A 334 3.58 -7.44 7.17
N TRP A 335 3.68 -8.70 7.55
CA TRP A 335 3.27 -9.21 8.84
C TRP A 335 4.46 -9.82 9.56
N HIS A 336 4.29 -10.13 10.84
CA HIS A 336 5.28 -10.86 11.61
C HIS A 336 4.60 -11.67 12.72
N ASN A 337 5.36 -12.36 13.55
CA ASN A 337 4.85 -13.07 14.71
C ASN A 337 5.67 -12.74 15.96
N TYR A 338 5.02 -12.57 17.12
CA TYR A 338 5.73 -12.25 18.37
C TYR A 338 6.53 -13.43 18.95
N MET A 339 6.19 -14.66 18.59
CA MET A 339 6.74 -15.88 19.23
C MET A 339 7.65 -16.69 18.31
N LYS A 340 7.67 -16.42 17.01
CA LYS A 340 8.50 -17.14 16.04
C LYS A 340 8.88 -16.28 14.85
N THR A 341 9.97 -16.63 14.18
CA THR A 341 10.25 -16.13 12.84
C THR A 341 9.29 -16.81 11.85
N PRO A 342 8.44 -16.06 11.14
CA PRO A 342 7.51 -16.65 10.19
C PRO A 342 8.22 -17.32 9.01
N LYS A 343 7.70 -18.44 8.52
CA LYS A 343 8.15 -19.02 7.26
C LYS A 343 7.49 -18.30 6.08
N GLU A 344 8.28 -17.53 5.34
CA GLU A 344 7.83 -16.75 4.19
C GLU A 344 8.21 -17.42 2.88
N ILE A 345 7.32 -17.34 1.88
CA ILE A 345 7.66 -17.65 0.48
C ILE A 345 7.32 -16.46 -0.41
N LYS A 346 8.08 -16.27 -1.48
CA LYS A 346 7.80 -15.29 -2.52
C LYS A 346 7.17 -15.99 -3.72
N LEU A 347 6.12 -15.40 -4.27
CA LEU A 347 5.47 -15.90 -5.48
C LEU A 347 6.30 -15.50 -6.69
N GLU A 348 6.40 -16.39 -7.68
CA GLU A 348 7.22 -16.20 -8.89
C GLU A 348 6.47 -15.55 -10.07
N GLU A 349 5.14 -15.67 -10.07
CA GLU A 349 4.28 -15.15 -11.15
C GLU A 349 3.24 -14.16 -10.63
N ALA A 350 2.54 -14.53 -9.56
CA ALA A 350 1.54 -13.69 -8.94
C ALA A 350 2.17 -12.44 -8.29
N ALA A 351 1.46 -11.34 -8.39
CA ALA A 351 1.96 -10.02 -8.04
C ALA A 351 0.87 -9.15 -7.42
N VAL A 352 1.26 -8.03 -6.83
CA VAL A 352 0.35 -6.92 -6.52
C VAL A 352 0.56 -5.82 -7.56
N LEU A 353 -0.50 -5.39 -8.23
CA LEU A 353 -0.48 -4.29 -9.19
C LEU A 353 -0.75 -2.99 -8.46
N HIS A 354 0.23 -2.09 -8.44
CA HIS A 354 0.12 -0.80 -7.76
C HIS A 354 -0.16 0.30 -8.79
N TYR A 355 -1.37 0.86 -8.75
CA TYR A 355 -1.83 1.95 -9.63
C TYR A 355 -1.45 3.32 -9.08
N THR A 356 -0.21 3.46 -8.61
CA THR A 356 0.27 4.70 -8.00
C THR A 356 0.44 5.81 -9.03
N TYR A 357 0.06 7.04 -8.65
CA TYR A 357 0.13 8.23 -9.51
C TYR A 357 -0.45 8.02 -10.91
N SER A 358 -1.43 7.12 -11.06
CA SER A 358 -2.02 6.79 -12.35
C SER A 358 -2.89 7.91 -12.91
N LYS A 359 -3.36 8.84 -12.05
CA LYS A 359 -4.11 10.02 -12.47
C LYS A 359 -3.31 11.28 -12.20
N PHE A 360 -3.44 12.29 -13.06
CA PHE A 360 -2.87 13.61 -12.78
C PHE A 360 -3.40 14.21 -11.45
N SER A 361 -4.67 13.97 -11.13
CA SER A 361 -5.29 14.39 -9.86
C SER A 361 -4.70 13.71 -8.60
N ASP A 362 -3.87 12.67 -8.76
CA ASP A 362 -3.23 12.03 -7.61
C ASP A 362 -2.20 12.96 -6.96
N LEU A 363 -1.59 13.88 -7.71
CA LEU A 363 -0.67 14.88 -7.19
C LEU A 363 -1.36 15.80 -6.17
N THR A 364 -2.48 16.40 -6.56
CA THR A 364 -3.24 17.32 -5.71
C THR A 364 -3.95 16.58 -4.58
N SER A 365 -4.58 15.44 -4.86
CA SER A 365 -5.31 14.70 -3.83
C SER A 365 -4.41 14.10 -2.74
N ARG A 366 -3.14 13.79 -3.04
CA ARG A 366 -2.16 13.37 -2.02
C ARG A 366 -1.59 14.57 -1.27
N ARG A 367 -1.35 15.70 -1.94
CA ARG A 367 -0.97 16.98 -1.30
C ARG A 367 -1.98 17.40 -0.23
N ASP A 368 -3.28 17.38 -0.57
CA ASP A 368 -4.35 17.89 0.31
C ASP A 368 -4.51 17.10 1.62
N ARG A 369 -3.86 15.94 1.73
CA ARG A 369 -3.84 15.11 2.96
C ARG A 369 -2.72 15.50 3.92
N CYS A 370 -1.84 16.41 3.54
CA CYS A 370 -0.62 16.71 4.28
C CYS A 370 -0.46 18.21 4.55
N GLY A 371 -0.25 18.56 5.82
CA GLY A 371 -0.08 19.95 6.28
C GLY A 371 1.36 20.46 6.33
N CYS A 372 2.30 19.80 5.64
CA CYS A 372 3.71 20.18 5.68
C CYS A 372 4.02 21.39 4.79
N LYS A 373 5.09 22.11 5.12
CA LYS A 373 5.57 23.22 4.28
C LYS A 373 6.26 22.63 3.04
N PRO A 374 6.04 23.20 1.85
CA PRO A 374 6.62 22.68 0.60
C PRO A 374 8.07 23.13 0.42
N THR A 375 8.94 22.88 1.40
CA THR A 375 10.38 23.14 1.32
C THR A 375 11.15 21.82 1.34
N LYS A 376 12.34 21.77 0.72
CA LYS A 376 13.15 20.55 0.60
C LYS A 376 13.51 19.94 1.96
N GLU A 377 13.61 20.77 2.99
CA GLU A 377 13.95 20.39 4.35
C GLU A 377 12.71 19.88 5.09
N ASP A 378 11.58 20.59 5.02
CA ASP A 378 10.39 20.27 5.79
C ASP A 378 9.75 18.97 5.29
N VAL A 379 9.70 18.74 3.98
CA VAL A 379 9.09 17.52 3.42
C VAL A 379 9.81 16.23 3.83
N LYS A 380 11.08 16.28 4.24
CA LYS A 380 11.82 15.10 4.72
C LYS A 380 11.21 14.48 5.98
N ARG A 381 10.60 15.31 6.85
CA ARG A 381 9.92 14.81 8.06
C ARG A 381 8.52 14.25 7.76
N CYS A 382 8.00 14.46 6.54
CA CYS A 382 6.63 14.12 6.17
C CYS A 382 6.53 12.96 5.19
N PHE A 383 7.54 12.77 4.34
CA PHE A 383 7.57 11.74 3.31
C PHE A 383 8.84 10.89 3.37
N MET A 384 8.65 9.58 3.27
CA MET A 384 9.75 8.61 3.25
C MET A 384 10.50 8.62 1.91
N LEU A 385 9.76 8.71 0.80
CA LEU A 385 10.32 8.61 -0.54
C LEU A 385 10.63 9.97 -1.15
N GLU A 386 11.71 10.05 -1.91
CA GLU A 386 12.11 11.28 -2.60
C GLU A 386 11.10 11.69 -3.68
N PHE A 387 10.50 10.72 -4.37
CA PHE A 387 9.45 11.00 -5.35
C PHE A 387 8.24 11.70 -4.71
N ASP A 388 7.74 11.20 -3.58
CA ASP A 388 6.60 11.79 -2.87
C ASP A 388 6.91 13.22 -2.40
N ARG A 389 8.16 13.50 -1.99
CA ARG A 389 8.61 14.85 -1.64
C ARG A 389 8.53 15.80 -2.83
N SER A 390 9.06 15.38 -3.98
CA SER A 390 9.03 16.17 -5.21
C SER A 390 7.60 16.38 -5.71
N ALA A 391 6.78 15.33 -5.69
CA ALA A 391 5.37 15.37 -6.04
C ALA A 391 4.57 16.33 -5.13
N PHE A 392 4.87 16.35 -3.82
CA PHE A 392 4.24 17.27 -2.89
C PHE A 392 4.64 18.72 -3.16
N ILE A 393 5.93 18.99 -3.39
CA ILE A 393 6.43 20.34 -3.65
C ILE A 393 5.81 20.88 -4.94
N ILE A 394 5.89 20.14 -6.06
CA ILE A 394 5.35 20.61 -7.34
C ILE A 394 3.85 20.87 -7.24
N ALA A 395 3.09 19.99 -6.57
CA ALA A 395 1.66 20.17 -6.39
C ALA A 395 1.33 21.37 -5.49
N SER A 396 2.24 21.80 -4.62
CA SER A 396 2.01 22.89 -3.68
C SER A 396 2.45 24.26 -4.18
N THR A 397 3.46 24.31 -5.05
CA THR A 397 4.13 25.56 -5.42
C THR A 397 3.97 25.96 -6.88
N ALA A 398 3.69 25.02 -7.77
CA ALA A 398 3.65 25.26 -9.21
C ALA A 398 2.24 25.56 -9.71
N THR A 399 2.17 26.17 -10.90
CA THR A 399 0.93 26.29 -11.66
C THR A 399 0.46 24.93 -12.19
N GLU A 400 -0.79 24.83 -12.64
CA GLU A 400 -1.34 23.58 -13.18
C GLU A 400 -0.57 23.10 -14.42
N ASP A 401 -0.18 24.01 -15.32
CA ASP A 401 0.59 23.68 -16.53
C ASP A 401 2.00 23.17 -16.20
N GLU A 402 2.67 23.81 -15.24
CA GLU A 402 3.98 23.37 -14.75
C GLU A 402 3.90 22.00 -14.07
N MET A 403 2.87 21.79 -13.24
CA MET A 403 2.60 20.50 -12.60
C MET A 403 2.30 19.41 -13.64
N LEU A 404 1.55 19.72 -14.69
CA LEU A 404 1.24 18.79 -15.79
C LEU A 404 2.49 18.41 -16.58
N ASN A 405 3.35 19.38 -16.88
CA ASN A 405 4.63 19.12 -17.55
C ASN A 405 5.53 18.24 -16.68
N TRP A 406 5.61 18.53 -15.38
CA TRP A 406 6.34 17.70 -14.42
C TRP A 406 5.79 16.26 -14.39
N TYR A 407 4.47 16.10 -14.35
CA TYR A 407 3.81 14.79 -14.36
C TYR A 407 4.13 14.00 -15.65
N ARG A 408 4.08 14.65 -16.81
CA ARG A 408 4.44 14.04 -18.10
C ARG A 408 5.88 13.56 -18.13
N GLU A 409 6.79 14.35 -17.56
CA GLU A 409 8.22 14.05 -17.53
C GLU A 409 8.55 12.89 -16.58
N HIS A 410 7.94 12.85 -15.39
CA HIS A 410 8.34 11.96 -14.31
C HIS A 410 7.47 10.70 -14.18
N VAL A 411 6.22 10.74 -14.63
CA VAL A 411 5.26 9.63 -14.45
C VAL A 411 4.85 9.02 -15.79
N VAL A 412 4.52 9.85 -16.79
CA VAL A 412 3.95 9.37 -18.07
C VAL A 412 5.04 8.82 -18.97
N TRP A 413 4.84 7.60 -19.49
CA TRP A 413 5.76 6.91 -20.39
C TRP A 413 5.52 7.33 -21.84
N THR A 414 5.98 8.52 -22.19
CA THR A 414 5.74 9.16 -23.51
C THR A 414 6.66 8.63 -24.63
N ASP A 415 7.85 8.14 -24.31
CA ASP A 415 8.81 7.61 -25.29
C ASP A 415 8.46 6.17 -25.71
N LYS A 416 7.76 6.05 -26.84
CA LYS A 416 7.35 4.76 -27.40
C LYS A 416 8.51 3.83 -27.75
N ALA A 417 9.67 4.36 -28.14
CA ALA A 417 10.82 3.55 -28.49
C ALA A 417 11.45 2.89 -27.25
N VAL A 418 11.58 3.66 -26.16
CA VAL A 418 12.01 3.14 -24.85
C VAL A 418 11.00 2.15 -24.30
N ASN A 419 9.70 2.47 -24.36
CA ASN A 419 8.64 1.55 -23.90
C ASN A 419 8.72 0.21 -24.64
N LEU A 420 8.85 0.23 -25.97
CA LEU A 420 8.95 -0.98 -26.78
C LEU A 420 10.23 -1.77 -26.48
N LYS A 421 11.35 -1.09 -26.23
CA LYS A 421 12.61 -1.71 -25.79
C LYS A 421 12.42 -2.44 -24.46
N LEU A 422 11.83 -1.78 -23.47
CA LEU A 422 11.61 -2.34 -22.14
C LEU A 422 10.57 -3.47 -22.14
N LEU A 423 9.53 -3.38 -22.97
CA LEU A 423 8.55 -4.46 -23.19
C LEU A 423 9.23 -5.71 -23.77
N ARG A 424 10.06 -5.54 -24.81
CA ARG A 424 10.83 -6.65 -25.43
C ARG A 424 11.81 -7.30 -24.47
N LYS A 425 12.34 -6.53 -23.52
CA LYS A 425 13.23 -7.02 -22.46
C LYS A 425 12.49 -7.58 -21.25
N GLY A 426 11.16 -7.47 -21.20
CA GLY A 426 10.34 -7.98 -20.10
C GLY A 426 10.35 -7.13 -18.82
N ILE A 427 10.96 -5.94 -18.85
CA ILE A 427 10.91 -4.97 -17.73
C ILE A 427 9.49 -4.42 -17.60
N LEU A 428 8.92 -3.99 -18.73
CA LEU A 428 7.52 -3.61 -18.83
C LEU A 428 6.72 -4.82 -19.31
N THR A 429 5.49 -4.94 -18.83
CA THR A 429 4.54 -5.98 -19.26
C THR A 429 3.14 -5.40 -19.39
N ARG A 430 2.29 -6.04 -20.19
CA ARG A 430 0.87 -5.68 -20.31
C ARG A 430 -0.01 -6.72 -19.62
N ILE A 431 -0.86 -6.25 -18.72
CA ILE A 431 -1.78 -7.07 -17.93
C ILE A 431 -3.20 -6.51 -18.13
N TYR A 432 -4.07 -7.32 -18.73
CA TYR A 432 -5.44 -6.93 -19.10
C TYR A 432 -6.53 -7.59 -18.24
N ALA A 433 -6.20 -8.63 -17.48
CA ALA A 433 -7.21 -9.38 -16.73
C ALA A 433 -8.03 -8.51 -15.75
N PRO A 434 -7.42 -7.63 -14.93
CA PRO A 434 -8.19 -6.72 -14.08
C PRO A 434 -9.10 -5.77 -14.86
N MET A 435 -8.59 -5.23 -15.97
CA MET A 435 -9.33 -4.33 -16.86
C MET A 435 -10.60 -5.00 -17.40
N VAL A 436 -10.47 -6.22 -17.93
CA VAL A 436 -11.62 -6.97 -18.47
C VAL A 436 -12.63 -7.31 -17.36
N ILE A 437 -12.16 -7.71 -16.18
CA ILE A 437 -13.04 -8.04 -15.04
C ILE A 437 -13.83 -6.81 -14.57
N VAL A 438 -13.14 -5.68 -14.37
CA VAL A 438 -13.76 -4.43 -13.90
C VAL A 438 -14.71 -3.84 -14.95
N GLN A 439 -14.34 -3.91 -16.23
CA GLN A 439 -15.22 -3.47 -17.31
C GLN A 439 -16.48 -4.35 -17.38
N GLY A 440 -16.33 -5.68 -17.31
CA GLY A 440 -17.45 -6.61 -17.29
C GLY A 440 -18.42 -6.34 -16.13
N LEU A 441 -17.90 -6.08 -14.93
CA LEU A 441 -18.69 -5.68 -13.75
C LEU A 441 -19.50 -4.40 -13.96
N ARG A 442 -18.88 -3.43 -14.63
CA ARG A 442 -19.50 -2.13 -14.91
C ARG A 442 -20.61 -2.29 -15.93
N GLU A 443 -20.33 -2.96 -17.03
CA GLU A 443 -21.27 -3.19 -18.14
C GLU A 443 -22.45 -4.07 -17.73
N SER A 444 -22.25 -5.01 -16.81
CA SER A 444 -23.33 -5.81 -16.22
C SER A 444 -24.17 -5.04 -15.19
N GLY A 445 -23.84 -3.77 -14.89
CA GLY A 445 -24.61 -2.92 -13.98
C GLY A 445 -24.48 -3.30 -12.50
N VAL A 446 -23.46 -4.08 -12.10
CA VAL A 446 -23.29 -4.52 -10.71
C VAL A 446 -23.14 -3.33 -9.77
N PHE A 447 -22.28 -2.38 -10.12
CA PHE A 447 -22.04 -1.19 -9.29
C PHE A 447 -23.29 -0.32 -9.15
N SER A 448 -23.96 -0.01 -10.27
CA SER A 448 -25.18 0.81 -10.27
C SER A 448 -26.33 0.14 -9.53
N SER A 449 -26.47 -1.19 -9.64
CA SER A 449 -27.50 -1.96 -8.94
C SER A 449 -27.34 -1.89 -7.43
N ILE A 450 -26.11 -2.03 -6.92
CA ILE A 450 -25.82 -1.97 -5.49
C ILE A 450 -26.08 -0.57 -4.93
N VAL A 451 -25.58 0.46 -5.60
CA VAL A 451 -25.83 1.86 -5.21
C VAL A 451 -27.34 2.14 -5.18
N SER A 452 -28.08 1.74 -6.22
CA SER A 452 -29.53 1.94 -6.29
C SER A 452 -30.28 1.15 -5.20
N SER A 453 -29.83 -0.07 -4.89
CA SER A 453 -30.47 -0.92 -3.88
C SER A 453 -30.27 -0.36 -2.47
N ALA A 454 -29.06 0.11 -2.17
CA ALA A 454 -28.77 0.80 -0.92
C ALA A 454 -29.57 2.10 -0.82
N GLN A 455 -29.61 2.94 -1.86
CA GLN A 455 -30.42 4.18 -1.85
C GLN A 455 -31.91 3.92 -1.62
N LYS A 456 -32.47 2.83 -2.16
CA LYS A 456 -33.86 2.43 -1.88
C LYS A 456 -34.06 2.06 -0.41
N SER A 457 -33.11 1.39 0.25
CA SER A 457 -33.23 1.16 1.70
C SER A 457 -33.18 2.48 2.47
N ILE A 458 -32.34 3.45 2.08
CA ILE A 458 -32.33 4.80 2.68
C ILE A 458 -33.69 5.47 2.59
N SER A 459 -34.32 5.43 1.42
CA SER A 459 -35.63 6.06 1.22
C SER A 459 -36.72 5.42 2.10
N LYS A 460 -36.65 4.10 2.31
CA LYS A 460 -37.58 3.38 3.19
C LYS A 460 -37.33 3.70 4.66
N ASP A 461 -36.08 3.73 5.11
CA ASP A 461 -35.74 4.05 6.50
C ASP A 461 -36.12 5.49 6.84
N LYS A 462 -35.88 6.44 5.93
CA LYS A 462 -36.32 7.84 6.08
C LYS A 462 -37.86 7.96 6.11
N PHE A 463 -38.57 7.15 5.32
CA PHE A 463 -40.04 7.09 5.33
C PHE A 463 -40.59 6.48 6.62
N LEU A 464 -39.96 5.44 7.17
CA LEU A 464 -40.35 4.86 8.45
C LEU A 464 -40.09 5.84 9.60
N ALA A 465 -38.93 6.51 9.60
CA ALA A 465 -38.61 7.54 10.59
C ALA A 465 -39.58 8.72 10.54
N SER A 466 -40.07 9.12 9.36
CA SER A 466 -41.05 10.20 9.23
C SER A 466 -42.47 9.81 9.68
N ILE A 467 -42.83 8.53 9.60
CA ILE A 467 -44.09 8.00 10.16
C ILE A 467 -44.01 7.99 11.70
N GLU A 468 -42.88 7.58 12.27
CA GLU A 468 -42.67 7.59 13.73
C GLU A 468 -42.70 9.02 14.30
N SER A 469 -42.07 9.99 13.64
CA SER A 469 -42.14 11.40 14.04
C SER A 469 -43.54 12.02 13.90
N SER A 470 -44.36 11.49 12.98
CA SER A 470 -45.74 11.97 12.76
C SER A 470 -46.72 11.43 13.82
N ASN A 471 -46.41 10.29 14.45
CA ASN A 471 -47.21 9.73 15.54
C ASN A 471 -46.91 10.35 16.92
N SER A 472 -45.82 11.11 17.07
CA SER A 472 -45.49 11.78 18.34
C SER A 472 -46.20 13.13 18.55
N SER A 473 -47.11 13.53 17.67
CA SER A 473 -47.75 14.86 17.68
C SER A 473 -49.28 14.85 17.60
N LYS A 474 -49.96 13.88 18.23
CA LYS A 474 -51.41 13.98 18.53
C LYS A 474 -51.81 13.28 19.83
N ALA A 475 -52.00 14.07 20.90
CA ALA A 475 -53.17 14.00 21.80
C ALA A 475 -53.08 15.05 22.91
N ALA A 476 -53.71 16.21 22.71
CA ALA A 476 -54.17 17.06 23.80
C ALA A 476 -55.47 17.76 23.37
N ALA A 477 -56.57 17.37 24.04
CA ALA A 477 -57.77 18.14 24.38
C ALA A 477 -59.06 17.32 24.21
N SER A 478 -59.62 16.82 25.31
CA SER A 478 -60.85 17.40 25.86
C SER A 478 -61.21 16.77 27.20
N GLU A 479 -61.55 17.64 28.15
CA GLU A 479 -61.95 17.36 29.53
C GLU A 479 -63.36 16.74 29.62
N THR A 480 -63.56 15.89 30.65
CA THR A 480 -64.63 15.91 31.69
C THR A 480 -65.18 14.52 32.09
N LEU A 481 -64.65 14.03 33.24
CA LEU A 481 -65.21 13.31 34.41
C LEU A 481 -66.67 12.73 34.41
N PRO A 482 -67.08 11.90 35.41
CA PRO A 482 -66.57 10.58 35.84
C PRO A 482 -67.71 9.59 36.23
N SER A 483 -67.49 8.27 36.31
CA SER A 483 -68.36 7.42 37.16
C SER A 483 -67.79 6.04 37.52
N ARG A 484 -67.43 5.92 38.80
CA ARG A 484 -67.75 4.84 39.75
C ARG A 484 -67.73 3.36 39.30
N LYS A 485 -66.75 2.68 39.90
CA LYS A 485 -66.87 1.63 40.96
C LYS A 485 -67.25 0.19 40.59
N ILE A 486 -66.46 -0.69 41.22
CA ILE A 486 -66.75 -2.05 41.74
C ILE A 486 -66.62 -3.17 40.70
N GLY A 487 -65.84 -4.22 40.92
CA GLY A 487 -65.00 -4.55 42.06
C GLY A 487 -64.65 -6.03 42.07
N LYS A 488 -63.44 -6.26 42.60
CA LYS A 488 -63.01 -7.38 43.45
C LYS A 488 -62.69 -8.74 42.82
N ASN A 489 -61.40 -9.03 43.01
CA ASN A 489 -60.83 -10.20 43.71
C ASN A 489 -60.65 -11.46 42.85
N GLN A 490 -59.62 -12.28 43.03
CA GLN A 490 -58.35 -12.41 43.78
C GLN A 490 -57.88 -13.81 43.27
N HIS A 491 -56.63 -14.19 43.04
CA HIS A 491 -55.48 -14.16 43.91
C HIS A 491 -54.21 -14.56 43.12
N SER A 492 -53.15 -13.83 43.43
CA SER A 492 -51.70 -14.11 43.42
C SER A 492 -51.19 -15.56 43.29
N GLN A 493 -50.17 -15.77 42.43
CA GLN A 493 -48.77 -16.17 42.71
C GLN A 493 -48.17 -16.85 41.46
N ALA A 494 -46.89 -16.77 41.09
CA ALA A 494 -45.79 -15.85 41.31
C ALA A 494 -44.68 -16.24 40.29
N THR A 495 -43.92 -15.23 39.84
CA THR A 495 -42.52 -15.31 39.34
C THR A 495 -42.18 -15.96 37.98
N ARG A 496 -41.90 -15.10 36.99
CA ARG A 496 -40.57 -15.07 36.32
C ARG A 496 -40.28 -13.63 35.85
N ARG A 497 -39.27 -13.01 36.46
CA ARG A 497 -38.79 -11.66 36.13
C ARG A 497 -38.18 -11.67 34.73
N VAL A 498 -38.81 -10.96 33.80
CA VAL A 498 -38.17 -10.45 32.58
C VAL A 498 -37.95 -8.97 32.87
N LEU A 499 -36.69 -8.55 32.94
CA LEU A 499 -36.35 -7.13 32.94
C LEU A 499 -36.47 -6.68 31.48
N GLU A 500 -37.58 -6.02 31.19
CA GLU A 500 -37.66 -5.04 30.11
C GLU A 500 -36.70 -3.91 30.45
N GLU A 501 -35.72 -3.69 29.58
CA GLU A 501 -34.96 -2.45 29.56
C GLU A 501 -35.05 -1.88 28.14
N SER A 502 -36.04 -0.99 28.01
CA SER A 502 -35.92 0.28 27.28
C SER A 502 -35.24 0.22 25.92
N ALA A 503 -36.01 -0.14 24.90
CA ALA A 503 -35.76 0.24 23.52
C ALA A 503 -35.93 1.77 23.37
N SER A 504 -34.89 2.53 23.71
CA SER A 504 -34.76 3.95 23.36
C SER A 504 -33.30 4.37 23.39
N HIS A 505 -32.50 3.83 22.47
CA HIS A 505 -31.24 4.45 22.05
C HIS A 505 -31.31 4.62 20.54
N PHE A 506 -31.89 5.74 20.11
CA PHE A 506 -31.44 6.37 18.87
C PHE A 506 -29.99 6.80 19.16
N GLU A 507 -29.03 5.97 18.75
CA GLU A 507 -27.62 6.37 18.72
C GLU A 507 -27.51 7.57 17.77
N PHE A 508 -27.34 8.75 18.36
CA PHE A 508 -26.70 9.85 17.67
C PHE A 508 -25.34 9.31 17.20
N TYR A 509 -25.17 9.13 15.89
CA TYR A 509 -23.87 8.84 15.32
C TYR A 509 -22.89 9.90 15.82
N GLU A 510 -21.90 9.50 16.61
CA GLU A 510 -20.79 10.37 16.99
C GLU A 510 -20.13 10.87 15.72
N GLU A 511 -19.99 12.19 15.63
CA GLU A 511 -19.48 12.88 14.46
C GLU A 511 -18.05 12.43 14.19
N ALA A 512 -17.76 11.99 12.96
CA ALA A 512 -16.43 11.55 12.55
C ALA A 512 -15.42 12.68 12.82
N ILE A 513 -14.47 12.42 13.72
CA ILE A 513 -13.60 13.46 14.25
C ILE A 513 -12.50 13.77 13.22
N PRO A 514 -12.22 15.06 12.92
CA PRO A 514 -11.07 15.44 12.12
C PRO A 514 -9.75 15.04 12.83
N PRO A 515 -8.66 14.79 12.10
CA PRO A 515 -7.43 14.24 12.67
C PRO A 515 -6.93 15.06 13.86
N ARG A 516 -6.80 14.40 15.02
CA ARG A 516 -6.11 14.97 16.19
C ARG A 516 -4.63 14.59 16.15
N PRO A 517 -3.73 15.48 16.63
CA PRO A 517 -2.34 15.11 16.83
C PRO A 517 -2.27 13.95 17.85
N PRO A 518 -1.26 13.06 17.71
CA PRO A 518 -1.07 11.95 18.64
C PRO A 518 -0.89 12.43 20.09
N PRO A 519 -1.15 11.57 21.10
CA PRO A 519 -0.94 11.92 22.49
C PRO A 519 0.51 12.38 22.70
N GLY A 520 0.69 13.60 23.21
CA GLY A 520 1.99 14.10 23.57
C GLY A 520 2.59 13.29 24.72
N ILE A 521 3.90 13.12 24.72
CA ILE A 521 4.64 12.84 25.95
C ILE A 521 4.58 14.15 26.74
N ASP A 522 4.05 14.13 27.96
CA ASP A 522 4.14 15.27 28.87
C ASP A 522 5.60 15.72 28.95
N GLU A 523 5.89 16.96 28.56
CA GLU A 523 7.25 17.55 28.57
C GLU A 523 7.79 17.78 30.00
N ASP A 524 7.15 17.26 31.04
CA ASP A 524 7.51 17.49 32.44
C ASP A 524 8.49 16.45 33.04
N VAL A 525 9.09 15.55 32.24
CA VAL A 525 10.11 14.61 32.74
C VAL A 525 11.25 14.41 31.74
N ILE A 526 12.06 15.45 31.47
CA ILE A 526 13.53 15.35 31.35
C ILE A 526 14.10 16.70 31.81
N THR A 527 14.21 16.87 33.12
CA THR A 527 15.33 17.58 33.74
C THR A 527 15.88 16.66 34.81
N GLU A 528 17.20 16.47 34.78
CA GLU A 528 18.03 15.67 35.70
C GLU A 528 18.15 14.16 35.41
N ALA A 529 19.12 13.81 34.55
CA ALA A 529 20.33 13.04 34.92
C ALA A 529 21.24 12.82 33.69
#